data_AF-A0A533XD44-F1
#
_entry.id   AF-A0A533XD44-F1
#
_cell.length_a   1.000
_cell.length_b   1.000
_cell.length_c   1.000
_cell.angle_alpha   90.00
_cell.angle_beta   90.00
_cell.angle_gamma   90.00
#
_symmetry.space_group_name_H-M   'P 1'
#
loop_
_entity.id
_entity.type
_entity.pdbx_description
1 polymer ?
#
loop_
_entity_poly.entity_id
_entity_poly.type
_entity_poly.pdbx_seq_one_letter_code
_entity_poly.pdbx_strand_id
1 'polypeptide(L)'
;MLKKALESSYNKVSGVVRRSLTRGLGFLWQAKGRWIQVLYLLGIIGFSAGLVNAAVQPVDQRYVIFPQRGFQSISETVINAFAVLLGASGIYVAYLSGRQTTKPRMANFYLILALMLIATGMYIGIYVYNSKG
;
A
#
# COMPACT_ATOMS: atom_id res chain seq x y z
N MET A 1 31.04 9.32 -39.20
CA MET A 1 29.83 9.90 -38.57
C MET A 1 29.08 8.92 -37.66
N LEU A 2 29.03 7.62 -37.98
CA LEU A 2 28.34 6.59 -37.17
C LEU A 2 28.80 6.48 -35.71
N LYS A 3 30.11 6.63 -35.45
CA LYS A 3 30.72 6.48 -34.12
C LYS A 3 30.20 7.51 -33.10
N LYS A 4 30.05 8.77 -33.51
CA LYS A 4 29.51 9.86 -32.67
C LYS A 4 28.03 9.67 -32.35
N ALA A 5 27.25 9.10 -33.27
CA ALA A 5 25.83 8.83 -33.04
C ALA A 5 25.61 7.71 -32.01
N LEU A 6 26.47 6.68 -32.04
CA LEU A 6 26.47 5.58 -31.07
C LEU A 6 26.90 6.03 -29.67
N GLU A 7 27.96 6.83 -29.56
CA GLU A 7 28.39 7.43 -28.28
C GLU A 7 27.30 8.33 -27.67
N SER A 8 26.60 9.11 -28.49
CA SER A 8 25.50 9.95 -28.03
C SER A 8 24.34 9.14 -27.48
N SER A 9 23.94 8.05 -28.16
CA SER A 9 22.88 7.16 -27.68
C SER A 9 23.29 6.42 -26.40
N TYR A 10 24.52 5.92 -26.32
CA TYR A 10 25.04 5.23 -25.14
C TYR A 10 25.05 6.16 -23.91
N ASN A 11 25.52 7.40 -24.07
CA ASN A 11 25.52 8.40 -23.00
C ASN A 11 24.11 8.82 -22.56
N LYS A 12 23.16 8.84 -23.49
CA LYS A 12 21.75 9.16 -23.20
C LYS A 12 21.07 8.03 -22.43
N VAL A 13 21.29 6.78 -22.84
CA VAL A 13 20.74 5.59 -22.17
C VAL A 13 21.37 5.39 -20.79
N SER A 14 22.69 5.52 -20.68
CA SER A 14 23.39 5.40 -19.39
C SER A 14 22.96 6.50 -18.41
N GLY A 15 22.73 7.73 -18.87
CA GLY A 15 22.19 8.82 -18.07
C GLY A 15 20.77 8.58 -17.53
N VAL A 16 19.90 7.97 -18.34
CA VAL A 16 18.52 7.61 -17.95
C VAL A 16 18.53 6.47 -16.94
N VAL A 17 19.33 5.44 -17.17
CA VAL A 17 19.48 4.29 -16.26
C VAL A 17 20.09 4.74 -14.92
N ARG A 18 21.10 5.62 -14.94
CA ARG A 18 21.71 6.17 -13.73
C ARG A 18 20.75 7.04 -12.93
N ARG A 19 19.87 7.81 -13.59
CA ARG A 19 18.78 8.59 -12.94
C ARG A 19 17.67 7.73 -12.36
N SER A 20 17.40 6.58 -12.96
CA SER A 20 16.45 5.58 -12.46
C SER A 20 16.98 4.91 -11.17
N LEU A 21 18.23 4.43 -11.22
CA LEU A 21 18.90 3.79 -10.09
C LEU A 21 19.10 4.74 -8.91
N THR A 22 19.50 6.00 -9.15
CA THR A 22 19.65 6.99 -8.08
C THR A 22 18.31 7.39 -7.44
N ARG A 23 17.19 7.35 -8.18
CA ARG A 23 15.85 7.53 -7.59
C ARG A 23 15.43 6.33 -6.74
N GLY A 24 15.72 5.10 -7.17
CA GLY A 24 15.47 3.89 -6.38
C GLY A 24 16.29 3.85 -5.08
N LEU A 25 17.56 4.23 -5.14
CA LEU A 25 18.43 4.39 -3.96
C LEU A 25 18.01 5.58 -3.07
N GLY A 26 17.49 6.67 -3.66
CA GLY A 26 16.98 7.83 -2.92
C GLY A 26 15.81 7.49 -1.99
N PHE A 27 14.97 6.52 -2.33
CA PHE A 27 13.91 6.01 -1.45
C PHE A 27 14.46 5.35 -0.18
N LEU A 28 15.55 4.56 -0.31
CA LEU A 28 16.23 3.93 0.84
C LEU A 28 16.87 4.98 1.77
N TRP A 29 17.39 6.07 1.20
CA TRP A 29 17.94 7.19 1.98
C TRP A 29 16.86 8.07 2.62
N GLN A 30 15.72 8.30 1.97
CA GLN A 30 14.56 8.98 2.57
C GLN A 30 13.90 8.13 3.68
N ALA A 31 13.92 6.80 3.54
CA ALA A 31 13.41 5.89 4.56
C ALA A 31 14.21 5.97 5.87
N LYS A 32 15.54 6.15 5.79
CA LYS A 32 16.39 6.38 6.99
C LYS A 32 16.00 7.63 7.79
N GLY A 33 15.49 8.67 7.14
CA GLY A 33 15.03 9.90 7.83
C GLY A 33 13.59 9.83 8.34
N ARG A 34 12.81 8.82 7.93
CA ARG A 34 11.36 8.73 8.19
C ARG A 34 10.95 7.43 8.89
N TRP A 35 11.90 6.68 9.44
CA TRP A 35 11.64 5.42 10.15
C TRP A 35 10.61 5.58 11.27
N ILE A 36 10.63 6.71 11.98
CA ILE A 36 9.66 7.01 13.02
C ILE A 36 8.23 7.12 12.45
N GLN A 37 8.07 7.72 11.27
CA GLN A 37 6.78 7.83 10.60
C GLN A 37 6.28 6.48 10.10
N VAL A 38 7.19 5.61 9.64
CA VAL A 38 6.87 4.24 9.29
C VAL A 38 6.37 3.47 10.52
N LEU A 39 7.04 3.60 11.67
CA LEU A 39 6.58 2.99 12.92
C LEU A 39 5.23 3.55 13.37
N TYR A 40 5.01 4.86 13.25
CA TYR A 40 3.71 5.47 13.56
C TYR A 40 2.60 4.89 12.69
N LEU A 41 2.82 4.76 11.38
CA LEU A 41 1.84 4.18 10.46
C LEU A 41 1.59 2.70 10.78
N LEU A 42 2.65 1.92 11.05
CA LEU A 42 2.52 0.52 11.45
C LEU A 42 1.73 0.38 12.75
N GLY A 43 1.97 1.26 13.72
CA GLY A 43 1.21 1.32 14.97
C GLY A 43 -0.26 1.58 14.69
N ILE A 44 -0.59 2.66 13.97
CA ILE A 44 -1.98 3.01 13.64
C ILE A 44 -2.70 1.86 12.91
N ILE A 45 -2.04 1.24 11.93
CA ILE A 45 -2.61 0.10 11.18
C ILE A 45 -2.80 -1.10 12.11
N GLY A 46 -1.80 -1.46 12.92
CA GLY A 46 -1.92 -2.58 13.85
C GLY A 46 -3.04 -2.39 14.87
N PHE A 47 -3.10 -1.22 15.50
CA PHE A 47 -4.14 -0.90 16.48
C PHE A 47 -5.53 -0.84 15.85
N SER A 48 -5.69 -0.19 14.69
CA SER A 48 -6.97 -0.14 13.98
C SER A 48 -7.42 -1.52 13.45
N ALA A 49 -6.47 -2.38 13.09
CA ALA A 49 -6.76 -3.73 12.64
C ALA A 49 -7.16 -4.68 13.77
N GLY A 50 -7.08 -4.28 15.05
CA GLY A 50 -7.50 -5.09 16.19
C GLY A 50 -6.39 -5.95 16.82
N LEU A 51 -5.12 -5.53 16.68
CA LEU A 51 -3.96 -6.21 17.29
C LEU A 51 -4.13 -6.39 18.81
N VAL A 52 -4.74 -5.44 19.51
CA VAL A 52 -5.00 -5.53 20.95
C VAL A 52 -5.93 -6.70 21.27
N ASN A 53 -7.02 -6.84 20.51
CA ASN A 53 -7.98 -7.92 20.73
C ASN A 53 -7.33 -9.30 20.50
N ALA A 54 -6.49 -9.41 19.47
CA ALA A 54 -5.77 -10.64 19.17
C ALA A 54 -4.67 -11.00 20.19
N ALA A 55 -4.08 -9.99 20.85
CA ALA A 55 -3.02 -10.20 21.84
C ALA A 55 -3.55 -10.49 23.26
N VAL A 56 -4.64 -9.82 23.67
CA VAL A 56 -5.18 -9.92 25.04
C VAL A 56 -5.91 -11.24 25.25
N GLN A 57 -6.64 -11.73 24.25
CA GLN A 57 -7.44 -12.95 24.34
C GLN A 57 -7.17 -13.82 23.11
N PRO A 58 -6.05 -14.57 23.10
CA PRO A 58 -5.72 -15.44 21.98
C PRO A 58 -6.78 -16.54 21.85
N VAL A 59 -7.52 -16.48 20.74
CA VAL A 59 -8.51 -17.48 20.35
C VAL A 59 -7.88 -18.58 19.50
N ASP A 60 -8.58 -19.71 19.39
CA ASP A 60 -8.12 -20.88 18.66
C ASP A 60 -7.70 -20.53 17.21
N GLN A 61 -6.43 -20.78 16.90
CA GLN A 61 -5.80 -20.44 15.63
C GLN A 61 -6.33 -21.27 14.45
N ARG A 62 -7.14 -22.30 14.72
CA ARG A 62 -7.85 -23.06 13.68
C ARG A 62 -8.83 -22.20 12.89
N TYR A 63 -9.31 -21.11 13.47
CA TYR A 63 -10.22 -20.18 12.81
C TYR A 63 -9.47 -19.03 12.13
N VAL A 64 -9.69 -18.88 10.81
CA VAL A 64 -9.17 -17.73 10.05
C VAL A 64 -9.89 -16.44 10.45
N ILE A 65 -11.21 -16.50 10.63
CA ILE A 65 -12.04 -15.44 11.18
C ILE A 65 -12.78 -16.05 12.36
N PHE A 66 -12.67 -15.45 13.54
CA PHE A 66 -13.33 -16.00 14.72
C PHE A 66 -14.80 -15.57 14.74
N PRO A 67 -15.76 -16.49 14.91
CA PRO A 67 -17.18 -16.20 14.67
C PRO A 67 -17.83 -15.33 15.76
N GLN A 68 -17.21 -15.15 16.93
CA GLN A 68 -17.77 -14.31 18.00
C GLN A 68 -17.28 -12.87 17.92
N ARG A 69 -18.20 -11.91 18.13
CA ARG A 69 -17.86 -10.49 18.30
C ARG A 69 -17.03 -10.26 19.56
N GLY A 70 -16.09 -9.33 19.47
CA GLY A 70 -15.17 -8.99 20.57
C GLY A 70 -13.91 -9.85 20.65
N PHE A 71 -13.92 -11.02 20.01
CA PHE A 71 -12.74 -11.88 19.86
C PHE A 71 -12.15 -11.76 18.46
N GLN A 72 -10.85 -11.99 18.36
CA GLN A 72 -10.13 -11.79 17.13
C GLN A 72 -8.93 -12.72 17.02
N SER A 73 -8.82 -13.44 15.90
CA SER A 73 -7.64 -14.26 15.60
C SER A 73 -6.51 -13.41 14.99
N ILE A 74 -5.28 -13.93 15.06
CA ILE A 74 -4.11 -13.29 14.44
C ILE A 74 -4.31 -13.16 12.92
N SER A 75 -4.84 -14.20 12.29
CA SER A 75 -5.20 -14.25 10.88
C SER A 75 -6.21 -13.15 10.52
N GLU A 76 -7.25 -12.96 11.33
CA GLU A 76 -8.23 -11.89 11.11
C GLU A 76 -7.61 -10.50 11.22
N THR A 77 -6.72 -10.26 12.19
CA THR A 77 -5.98 -9.01 12.31
C THR A 77 -5.14 -8.72 11.07
N VAL A 78 -4.49 -9.73 10.49
CA VAL A 78 -3.72 -9.57 9.25
C VAL A 78 -4.63 -9.22 8.08
N ILE A 79 -5.79 -9.87 7.97
CA ILE A 79 -6.79 -9.57 6.93
C ILE A 79 -7.30 -8.13 7.08
N ASN A 80 -7.65 -7.71 8.29
CA ASN A 80 -8.12 -6.36 8.58
C ASN A 80 -7.02 -5.31 8.28
N ALA A 81 -5.77 -5.57 8.67
CA ALA A 81 -4.64 -4.70 8.35
C ALA A 81 -4.45 -4.57 6.83
N PHE A 82 -4.60 -5.67 6.09
CA PHE A 82 -4.51 -5.66 4.63
C PHE A 82 -5.66 -4.87 3.98
N ALA A 83 -6.88 -4.99 4.50
CA ALA A 83 -8.03 -4.21 4.05
C ALA A 83 -7.80 -2.70 4.24
N VAL A 84 -7.26 -2.30 5.41
CA VAL A 84 -6.89 -0.90 5.71
C VAL A 84 -5.80 -0.41 4.75
N LEU A 85 -4.76 -1.22 4.53
CA LEU A 85 -3.67 -0.89 3.60
C LEU A 85 -4.17 -0.71 2.16
N LEU A 86 -5.05 -1.59 1.69
CA LEU A 86 -5.69 -1.46 0.37
C LEU A 86 -6.47 -0.14 0.27
N GLY A 87 -7.32 0.16 1.25
CA GLY A 87 -8.07 1.41 1.29
C GLY A 87 -7.17 2.64 1.30
N ALA A 88 -6.15 2.66 2.16
CA ALA A 88 -5.18 3.75 2.24
C ALA A 88 -4.38 3.92 0.93
N SER A 89 -3.99 2.81 0.29
CA SER A 89 -3.31 2.84 -1.00
C SER A 89 -4.23 3.40 -2.09
N GLY A 90 -5.52 3.04 -2.09
CA GLY A 90 -6.51 3.59 -3.01
C GLY A 90 -6.67 5.10 -2.83
N ILE A 91 -6.77 5.59 -1.60
CA ILE A 91 -6.80 7.05 -1.31
C ILE A 91 -5.54 7.74 -1.84
N TYR A 92 -4.36 7.15 -1.64
CA TYR A 92 -3.11 7.70 -2.16
C TYR A 92 -3.08 7.75 -3.69
N VAL A 93 -3.56 6.70 -4.37
CA VAL A 93 -3.67 6.66 -5.83
C VAL A 93 -4.68 7.69 -6.34
N ALA A 94 -5.79 7.92 -5.63
CA ALA A 94 -6.75 8.99 -5.96
C ALA A 94 -6.09 10.37 -5.86
N TYR A 95 -5.27 10.60 -4.82
CA TYR A 95 -4.47 11.82 -4.70
C TYR A 95 -3.51 12.00 -5.89
N LEU A 96 -2.84 10.94 -6.33
CA LEU A 96 -1.98 10.98 -7.52
C LEU A 96 -2.76 11.32 -8.79
N SER A 97 -3.98 10.81 -8.95
CA SER A 97 -4.86 11.18 -10.07
C SER A 97 -5.05 12.69 -10.17
N GLY A 98 -5.33 13.37 -9.04
CA GLY A 98 -5.52 14.83 -9.00
C GLY A 98 -4.27 15.65 -9.36
N ARG A 99 -3.07 15.06 -9.26
CA ARG A 99 -1.81 15.73 -9.62
C ARG A 99 -1.44 15.57 -11.10
N GLN A 100 -2.13 14.72 -11.84
CA GLN A 100 -1.85 14.46 -13.24
C GLN A 100 -2.53 15.51 -14.14
N THR A 101 -1.91 16.69 -14.26
CA THR A 101 -2.48 17.81 -15.05
C THR A 101 -2.15 17.75 -16.54
N THR A 102 -1.16 16.96 -16.95
CA THR A 102 -0.65 16.95 -18.34
C THR A 102 -1.18 15.81 -19.21
N LYS A 103 -1.72 14.75 -18.60
CA LYS A 103 -2.18 13.54 -19.31
C LYS A 103 -3.53 13.06 -18.76
N PRO A 104 -4.67 13.51 -19.31
CA PRO A 104 -6.00 13.21 -18.76
C PRO A 104 -6.31 11.71 -18.74
N ARG A 105 -5.84 10.94 -19.71
CA ARG A 105 -6.00 9.47 -19.72
C ARG A 105 -5.33 8.79 -18.52
N MET A 106 -4.18 9.30 -18.08
CA MET A 106 -3.47 8.75 -16.92
C MET A 106 -4.17 9.14 -15.61
N ALA A 107 -4.71 10.36 -15.52
CA ALA A 107 -5.55 10.76 -14.39
C ALA A 107 -6.74 9.81 -14.23
N ASN A 108 -7.52 9.60 -15.29
CA ASN A 108 -8.68 8.71 -15.26
C ASN A 108 -8.30 7.27 -14.87
N PHE A 109 -7.18 6.75 -15.39
CA PHE A 109 -6.68 5.43 -15.00
C PHE A 109 -6.39 5.32 -13.50
N TYR A 110 -5.68 6.30 -12.93
CA TYR A 110 -5.40 6.33 -11.50
C TYR A 110 -6.68 6.45 -10.67
N LEU A 111 -7.64 7.28 -11.11
CA LEU A 111 -8.92 7.40 -10.41
C LEU A 111 -9.68 6.07 -10.38
N ILE A 112 -9.78 5.38 -11.51
CA ILE A 112 -10.47 4.08 -11.59
C ILE A 112 -9.76 3.05 -10.71
N LEU A 113 -8.43 2.97 -10.79
CA LEU A 113 -7.64 2.06 -9.96
C LEU A 113 -7.82 2.36 -8.47
N ALA A 114 -7.84 3.63 -8.09
CA ALA A 114 -8.07 4.06 -6.72
C ALA A 114 -9.44 3.62 -6.20
N LEU A 115 -10.49 3.84 -6.99
CA LEU A 115 -11.86 3.42 -6.63
C LEU A 115 -11.95 1.89 -6.49
N MET A 116 -11.30 1.13 -7.37
CA MET A 116 -11.24 -0.33 -7.28
C MET A 116 -10.53 -0.79 -6.00
N LEU A 117 -9.41 -0.17 -5.62
CA LEU A 117 -8.68 -0.49 -4.39
C LEU A 117 -9.51 -0.19 -3.14
N ILE A 118 -10.17 0.98 -3.10
CA ILE A 118 -11.06 1.35 -1.98
C ILE A 118 -12.24 0.39 -1.89
N ALA A 119 -12.90 0.09 -3.00
CA ALA A 119 -14.02 -0.83 -3.04
C ALA A 119 -13.62 -2.24 -2.59
N THR A 120 -12.46 -2.73 -3.00
CA THR A 120 -11.92 -4.03 -2.58
C THR A 120 -11.63 -4.06 -1.09
N GLY A 121 -10.95 -3.03 -0.56
CA GLY A 121 -10.67 -2.94 0.88
C GLY A 121 -11.96 -2.88 1.72
N MET A 122 -12.95 -2.12 1.27
CA MET A 122 -14.26 -2.03 1.92
C MET A 122 -15.02 -3.36 1.86
N TYR A 123 -15.01 -4.04 0.71
CA TYR A 123 -15.62 -5.36 0.54
C TYR A 123 -15.03 -6.39 1.52
N ILE A 124 -13.71 -6.44 1.67
CA ILE A 124 -13.05 -7.33 2.64
C ILE A 124 -13.49 -6.99 4.06
N GLY A 125 -13.51 -5.72 4.44
CA GLY A 125 -13.94 -5.29 5.78
C GLY A 125 -15.38 -5.68 6.10
N ILE A 126 -16.30 -5.47 5.15
CA ILE A 126 -17.71 -5.88 5.27
C ILE A 126 -17.82 -7.40 5.35
N TYR A 127 -17.06 -8.13 4.55
CA TYR A 127 -17.05 -9.58 4.56
C TYR A 127 -16.63 -10.13 5.94
N VAL A 128 -15.55 -9.61 6.53
CA VAL A 128 -15.10 -10.01 7.87
C VAL A 128 -16.17 -9.67 8.92
N TYR A 129 -16.76 -8.47 8.85
CA TYR A 129 -17.81 -8.06 9.77
C TYR A 129 -19.04 -8.99 9.71
N ASN A 130 -19.50 -9.33 8.51
CA ASN A 130 -20.66 -10.21 8.29
C ASN A 130 -20.36 -11.69 8.60
N SER A 131 -19.09 -12.07 8.65
CA SER A 131 -18.67 -13.43 9.03
C SER A 131 -18.76 -13.68 10.54
N LYS A 132 -19.02 -12.64 11.34
CA LYS A 132 -19.20 -12.73 12.78
C LYS A 132 -20.68 -12.78 13.14
N GLY A 133 -21.04 -13.70 14.04
CA GLY A 133 -22.35 -13.81 14.67
C GLY A 133 -22.64 -12.60 15.55
#